data_AF-A0A0C3GBT4-F1
#
_entry.id   AF-A0A0C3GBT4-F1
#
_cell.length_a   1.000
_cell.length_b   1.000
_cell.length_c   1.000
_cell.angle_alpha   90.00
_cell.angle_beta   90.00
_cell.angle_gamma   90.00
#
_symmetry.space_group_name_H-M   'P 1'
#
loop_
_entity.id
_entity.type
_entity.pdbx_description
1 polymer ?
#
loop_
_entity_poly.entity_id
_entity_poly.type
_entity_poly.pdbx_seq_one_letter_code
_entity_poly.pdbx_strand_id
1 'polypeptide(L)'
;MVDCVACALDSCTCIHFACHGFQAPRNGMKSAFASHDGYLKLTQIASKRLSNSQFAFLSVCHAASGLKDLSGEAMHLSAGVRFAGFPSIIAMWSICDKDAPKVADHTYHYFL
;
A
#
# COMPACT_ATOMS: atom_id res chain seq x y z
N MET A 1 3.57 -15.01 -7.12
CA MET A 1 3.04 -13.64 -7.29
C MET A 1 3.62 -12.71 -6.25
N VAL A 2 3.64 -13.07 -4.96
CA VAL A 2 4.33 -12.28 -3.90
C VAL A 2 5.77 -11.92 -4.26
N ASP A 3 6.61 -12.91 -4.62
CA ASP A 3 8.02 -12.65 -4.94
C ASP A 3 8.18 -11.81 -6.21
N CYS A 4 7.37 -12.06 -7.24
CA CYS A 4 7.37 -11.29 -8.48
C CYS A 4 7.04 -9.81 -8.22
N VAL A 5 6.02 -9.54 -7.39
CA VAL A 5 5.66 -8.18 -6.98
C VAL A 5 6.79 -7.56 -6.18
N ALA A 6 7.38 -8.28 -5.24
CA ALA A 6 8.51 -7.79 -4.44
C ALA A 6 9.72 -7.44 -5.33
N CYS A 7 10.04 -8.23 -6.35
CA CYS A 7 11.10 -7.91 -7.31
C CYS A 7 10.74 -6.69 -8.17
N ALA A 8 9.50 -6.58 -8.65
CA ALA A 8 9.07 -5.46 -9.48
C ALA A 8 9.22 -4.11 -8.76
N LEU A 9 8.96 -4.06 -7.44
CA LEU A 9 9.14 -2.87 -6.62
C LEU A 9 10.53 -2.24 -6.74
N ASP A 10 11.58 -3.03 -6.99
CA ASP A 10 12.96 -2.53 -7.09
C ASP A 10 13.22 -1.71 -8.37
N SER A 11 12.36 -1.83 -9.38
CA SER A 11 12.51 -1.19 -10.69
C SER A 11 11.39 -0.21 -11.05
N CYS A 12 10.27 -0.21 -10.33
CA CYS A 12 9.12 0.63 -10.62
C CYS A 12 9.24 2.03 -10.00
N THR A 13 8.82 3.05 -10.73
CA THR A 13 8.68 4.43 -10.23
C THR A 13 7.31 4.68 -9.61
N CYS A 14 6.27 4.01 -10.12
CA CYS A 14 4.89 4.12 -9.65
C CYS A 14 4.31 2.74 -9.35
N ILE A 15 3.48 2.64 -8.31
CA ILE A 15 2.76 1.40 -7.97
C ILE A 15 1.27 1.65 -7.74
N HIS A 16 0.45 0.68 -8.10
CA HIS A 16 -0.97 0.60 -7.75
C HIS A 16 -1.24 -0.74 -7.08
N PHE A 17 -1.60 -0.72 -5.80
CA PHE A 17 -2.17 -1.89 -5.15
C PHE A 17 -3.69 -1.79 -5.14
N ALA A 18 -4.35 -2.69 -5.86
CA ALA A 18 -5.80 -2.88 -5.89
C ALA A 18 -6.12 -4.29 -5.38
N CYS A 19 -6.07 -4.46 -4.07
CA CYS A 19 -6.17 -5.77 -3.42
C CYS A 19 -6.71 -5.62 -1.98
N HIS A 20 -6.99 -6.74 -1.32
CA HIS A 20 -7.32 -6.72 0.09
C HIS A 20 -6.08 -6.44 0.96
N GLY A 21 -6.29 -5.67 2.02
CA GLY A 21 -5.29 -5.44 3.05
C GLY A 21 -5.58 -6.34 4.24
N PHE A 22 -4.53 -6.91 4.82
CA PHE A 22 -4.59 -7.48 6.16
C PHE A 22 -3.94 -6.48 7.13
N GLN A 23 -4.71 -5.97 8.09
CA GLN A 23 -4.20 -5.08 9.11
C GLN A 23 -4.14 -5.78 10.47
N ALA A 24 -2.94 -5.90 11.01
CA ALA A 24 -2.72 -6.57 12.28
C ALA A 24 -3.11 -5.65 13.47
N PRO A 25 -4.11 -6.01 14.31
CA PRO A 25 -4.70 -5.10 15.30
C PRO A 25 -3.77 -4.68 16.44
N ARG A 26 -2.64 -5.37 16.65
CA ARG A 26 -1.71 -5.15 17.77
C ARG A 26 -0.28 -4.81 17.34
N ASN A 27 0.07 -5.09 16.09
CA ASN A 27 1.40 -4.87 15.56
C ASN A 27 1.32 -4.59 14.07
N GLY A 28 1.34 -3.32 13.69
CA GLY A 28 1.21 -2.88 12.29
C GLY A 28 2.26 -3.47 11.34
N MET A 29 3.44 -3.89 11.82
CA MET A 29 4.46 -4.57 11.00
C MET A 29 4.02 -5.95 10.51
N LYS A 30 3.03 -6.58 11.17
CA LYS A 30 2.44 -7.84 10.72
C LYS A 30 1.32 -7.65 9.69
N SER A 31 1.05 -6.40 9.27
CA SER A 31 0.11 -6.12 8.19
C SER A 31 0.70 -6.56 6.85
N ALA A 32 -0.17 -6.80 5.87
CA ALA A 32 0.24 -7.29 4.56
C ALA A 32 -0.76 -6.94 3.45
N PHE A 33 -0.29 -6.98 2.21
CA PHE A 33 -1.12 -6.94 1.01
C PHE A 33 -1.44 -8.37 0.56
N ALA A 34 -2.71 -8.66 0.35
CA ALA A 34 -3.14 -9.97 -0.16
C ALA A 34 -2.71 -10.13 -1.63
N SER A 35 -2.18 -11.31 -1.95
CA SER A 35 -1.82 -11.73 -3.29
C SER A 35 -2.42 -13.12 -3.55
N HIS A 36 -2.52 -13.52 -4.82
CA HIS A 36 -3.11 -14.81 -5.18
C HIS A 36 -2.48 -16.00 -4.45
N ASP A 37 -1.16 -15.97 -4.24
CA ASP A 37 -0.40 -17.06 -3.63
C ASP A 37 0.10 -16.76 -2.21
N GLY A 38 -0.41 -15.72 -1.55
CA GLY A 38 -0.06 -15.42 -0.17
C GLY A 38 -0.17 -13.94 0.21
N TYR A 39 0.72 -13.51 1.09
CA TYR A 39 0.71 -12.16 1.66
C TYR A 39 2.06 -11.49 1.47
N LEU A 40 2.10 -10.36 0.78
CA LEU A 40 3.26 -9.50 0.72
C LEU A 40 3.31 -8.68 2.01
N LYS A 41 4.20 -9.06 2.93
CA LYS A 41 4.26 -8.47 4.27
C LYS A 41 4.76 -7.02 4.19
N LEU A 42 4.21 -6.17 5.06
CA LEU A 42 4.63 -4.78 5.17
C LEU A 42 6.13 -4.67 5.50
N THR A 43 6.66 -5.60 6.33
CA THR A 43 8.09 -5.66 6.63
C THR A 43 8.96 -5.93 5.40
N GLN A 44 8.50 -6.74 4.45
CA GLN A 44 9.23 -7.01 3.21
C GLN A 44 9.32 -5.75 2.36
N ILE A 45 8.23 -4.98 2.28
CA ILE A 45 8.18 -3.70 1.55
C ILE A 45 9.04 -2.65 2.27
N ALA A 46 8.79 -2.41 3.56
CA ALA A 46 9.47 -1.37 4.33
C ALA A 46 10.99 -1.59 4.48
N SER A 47 11.46 -2.83 4.31
CA SER A 47 12.90 -3.14 4.28
C SER A 47 13.60 -2.74 2.97
N LYS A 48 12.83 -2.45 1.91
CA LYS A 48 13.38 -1.98 0.63
C LYS A 48 13.83 -0.53 0.74
N ARG A 49 14.85 -0.17 -0.03
CA ARG A 49 15.36 1.20 -0.16
C ARG A 49 15.20 1.65 -1.61
N LEU A 50 13.97 2.01 -1.98
CA LEU A 50 13.55 2.28 -3.36
C LEU A 50 13.85 3.72 -3.76
N SER A 51 15.08 3.98 -4.21
CA SER A 51 15.55 5.33 -4.55
C SER A 51 14.86 5.97 -5.78
N ASN A 52 14.31 5.14 -6.68
CA ASN A 52 13.68 5.62 -7.92
C ASN A 52 12.15 5.74 -7.81
N SER A 53 11.60 5.47 -6.62
CA SER A 53 10.16 5.48 -6.41
C SER A 53 9.60 6.91 -6.31
N GLN A 54 8.42 7.12 -6.87
CA GLN A 54 7.79 8.45 -7.01
C GLN A 54 6.38 8.48 -6.46
N PHE A 55 5.56 7.47 -6.78
CA PHE A 55 4.14 7.50 -6.43
C PHE A 55 3.56 6.13 -6.11
N ALA A 56 2.70 6.07 -5.09
CA ALA A 56 1.93 4.88 -4.76
C ALA A 56 0.44 5.20 -4.64
N PHE A 57 -0.39 4.43 -5.33
CA PHE A 57 -1.84 4.46 -5.20
C PHE A 57 -2.33 3.18 -4.52
N LEU A 58 -2.93 3.30 -3.33
CA LEU A 58 -3.33 2.18 -2.49
C LEU A 58 -4.87 2.12 -2.42
N SER A 59 -5.46 1.39 -3.38
CA SER A 59 -6.86 0.96 -3.37
C SER A 59 -7.00 -0.32 -2.55
N VAL A 60 -6.71 -0.21 -1.27
CA VAL A 60 -6.63 -1.37 -0.37
C VAL A 60 -7.44 -1.04 0.87
N CYS A 61 -8.36 -1.94 1.24
CA CYS A 61 -9.21 -1.75 2.42
C CYS A 61 -8.32 -1.48 3.64
N HIS A 62 -8.63 -0.42 4.38
CA HIS A 62 -7.92 -0.05 5.60
C HIS A 62 -6.45 0.37 5.42
N ALA A 63 -5.99 0.63 4.19
CA ALA A 63 -4.61 1.06 3.96
C ALA A 63 -4.24 2.38 4.65
N ALA A 64 -5.23 3.23 4.91
CA ALA A 64 -5.10 4.45 5.70
C ALA A 64 -5.72 4.36 7.11
N SER A 65 -6.27 3.21 7.53
CA SER A 65 -6.88 3.05 8.86
C SER A 65 -5.83 2.79 9.91
N GLY A 66 -5.79 3.57 11.00
CA GLY A 66 -4.75 3.44 12.03
C GLY A 66 -5.00 2.26 12.92
N LEU A 67 -4.03 1.92 13.75
CA LEU A 67 -4.39 1.20 14.97
C LEU A 67 -5.27 2.15 15.78
N LYS A 68 -6.52 1.74 16.06
CA LYS A 68 -7.54 2.56 16.73
C LYS A 68 -7.07 3.16 18.06
N ASP A 69 -6.08 2.55 18.72
CA ASP A 69 -5.59 2.95 20.04
C ASP A 69 -4.18 3.61 20.01
N LEU A 70 -3.64 3.94 18.83
CA LEU A 70 -2.34 4.59 18.69
C LEU A 70 -2.47 5.90 17.90
N SER A 71 -2.03 7.00 18.49
CA SER A 71 -2.08 8.35 17.91
C SER A 71 -1.17 8.48 16.69
N GLY A 72 -1.75 8.89 15.55
CA GLY A 72 -1.11 9.65 14.45
C GLY A 72 -0.06 8.95 13.58
N GLU A 73 0.76 8.05 14.14
CA GLU A 73 1.90 7.40 13.48
C GLU A 73 1.80 5.87 13.52
N ALA A 74 0.62 5.34 13.85
CA ALA A 74 0.36 3.90 13.83
C ALA A 74 0.82 3.32 12.48
N MET A 75 1.55 2.21 12.47
CA MET A 75 2.10 1.64 11.22
C MET A 75 0.99 1.11 10.30
N HIS A 76 0.42 2.00 9.49
CA HIS A 76 -0.50 1.73 8.39
C HIS A 76 0.26 1.13 7.20
N LEU A 77 -0.45 0.45 6.29
CA LEU A 77 0.15 -0.05 5.04
C LEU A 77 0.82 1.07 4.23
N SER A 78 0.21 2.27 4.21
CA SER A 78 0.79 3.45 3.57
C SER A 78 2.11 3.89 4.20
N ALA A 79 2.25 3.81 5.52
CA ALA A 79 3.47 4.18 6.23
C ALA A 79 4.64 3.25 5.85
N GLY A 80 4.42 1.94 5.76
CA GLY A 80 5.46 1.01 5.33
C GLY A 80 5.85 1.17 3.86
N VAL A 81 4.90 1.52 2.99
CA VAL A 81 5.20 1.90 1.59
C VAL A 81 6.01 3.19 1.52
N ARG A 82 5.73 4.16 2.41
CA ARG A 82 6.53 5.38 2.52
C ARG A 82 7.95 5.11 3.01
N PHE A 83 8.11 4.26 4.03
CA PHE A 83 9.43 3.84 4.52
C PHE A 83 10.25 3.12 3.44
N ALA A 84 9.59 2.40 2.53
CA ALA A 84 10.26 1.76 1.41
C ALA A 84 10.86 2.76 0.40
N GLY A 85 10.38 4.00 0.36
CA GLY A 85 10.94 5.06 -0.48
C GLY A 85 9.92 5.94 -1.20
N PHE A 86 8.63 5.55 -1.24
CA PHE A 86 7.63 6.28 -2.04
C PHE A 86 7.29 7.65 -1.41
N PRO A 87 7.64 8.77 -2.05
CA PRO A 87 7.46 10.10 -1.47
C PRO A 87 6.02 10.62 -1.57
N SER A 88 5.22 10.13 -2.51
CA SER A 88 3.83 10.56 -2.71
C SER A 88 2.92 9.35 -2.67
N ILE A 89 1.89 9.38 -1.83
CA ILE A 89 0.98 8.25 -1.63
C ILE A 89 -0.46 8.74 -1.56
N ILE A 90 -1.34 8.17 -2.39
CA ILE A 90 -2.78 8.25 -2.20
C ILE A 90 -3.23 6.91 -1.60
N ALA A 91 -3.81 6.96 -0.41
CA ALA A 91 -4.29 5.76 0.29
C ALA A 91 -5.73 5.96 0.75
N MET A 92 -6.54 4.92 0.60
CA MET A 92 -7.95 4.95 0.98
C MET A 92 -8.15 4.26 2.32
N TRP A 93 -9.02 4.83 3.16
CA TRP A 93 -9.35 4.25 4.47
C TRP A 93 -10.31 3.07 4.32
N SER A 94 -11.38 3.24 3.57
CA SER A 94 -12.34 2.21 3.23
C SER A 94 -12.95 2.60 1.91
N ILE A 95 -12.92 1.70 0.94
CA ILE A 95 -13.53 1.93 -0.36
C ILE A 95 -14.30 0.68 -0.77
N CYS A 96 -15.51 0.89 -1.28
CA CYS A 96 -16.30 -0.19 -1.84
C CYS A 96 -15.69 -0.65 -3.18
N ASP A 97 -15.71 -1.95 -3.44
CA ASP A 97 -15.15 -2.54 -4.67
C ASP A 97 -15.73 -1.91 -5.95
N LYS A 98 -17.00 -1.49 -5.93
CA LYS A 98 -17.67 -0.82 -7.05
C LYS A 98 -17.21 0.63 -7.30
N ASP A 99 -16.60 1.26 -6.30
CA ASP A 99 -16.20 2.67 -6.33
C ASP A 99 -14.69 2.82 -6.55
N ALA A 100 -13.89 1.83 -6.14
CA ALA A 100 -12.44 1.85 -6.32
C ALA A 100 -11.98 2.04 -7.78
N PRO A 101 -12.58 1.37 -8.78
CA PRO A 101 -12.22 1.61 -10.19
C PRO A 101 -12.51 3.04 -10.66
N LYS A 102 -13.62 3.64 -10.20
CA LYS A 102 -14.01 5.01 -10.60
C LYS A 102 -13.04 6.05 -10.04
N VAL A 103 -12.67 5.89 -8.76
CA VAL A 103 -11.71 6.81 -8.14
C VAL A 103 -10.32 6.66 -8.75
N ALA A 104 -9.91 5.42 -9.06
CA ALA A 104 -8.67 5.17 -9.78
C ALA A 104 -8.69 5.84 -11.17
N ASP A 105 -9.76 5.65 -11.95
CA ASP A 105 -9.91 6.24 -13.28
C ASP A 105 -9.84 7.77 -13.26
N HIS A 106 -10.57 8.42 -12.35
CA HIS A 106 -10.50 9.87 -12.19
C HIS A 106 -9.13 10.36 -11.70
N THR A 107 -8.48 9.59 -10.83
CA THR A 107 -7.13 9.94 -10.37
C THR A 107 -6.16 9.89 -11.54
N TYR A 108 -6.14 8.79 -12.31
CA TYR A 108 -5.22 8.65 -13.43
C TYR A 108 -5.45 9.68 -14.53
N HIS A 109 -6.71 10.03 -14.83
CA HIS A 109 -7.03 11.13 -15.73
C HIS A 109 -6.50 12.51 -15.30
N TYR A 110 -6.22 12.70 -14.01
CA TYR A 110 -5.70 13.97 -13.49
C TYR A 110 -4.16 13.99 -13.42
N PHE A 111 -3.52 12.81 -13.39
CA PHE A 111 -2.06 12.66 -13.29
C PHE A 111 -1.37 12.34 -14.63
N LEU A 112 -2.13 11.93 -15.65
CA LEU A 112 -1.68 11.67 -17.02
C LEU A 112 -2.30 12.70 -17.98
#